data_AF-A0A7S1K743-F1
#
_entry.id   AF-A0A7S1K743-F1
#
_cell.length_a   1.000
_cell.length_b   1.000
_cell.length_c   1.000
_cell.angle_alpha   90.00
_cell.angle_beta   90.00
_cell.angle_gamma   90.00
#
_symmetry.space_group_name_H-M   'P 1'
#
loop_
_entity.id
_entity.type
_entity.pdbx_description
1 polymer ?
#
loop_
_entity_poly.entity_id
_entity_poly.type
_entity_poly.pdbx_seq_one_letter_code
_entity_poly.pdbx_strand_id
1 'polypeptide(L)'
;ESKVAEMVTQISQVGFLNYYGSRYFGRSDVKRHEVGLAVLQGDWRKAVGLLIGTNRREDSPTFEAWQAFQKGQMKDCLSLLPDTCPNLREMILTLIKTGDAREAYMSL
;
A
#
# COMPACT_ATOMS: atom_id res chain seq x y z
N GLU A 1 32.41 23.60 -24.03
CA GLU A 1 31.14 23.76 -23.29
C GLU A 1 31.12 22.83 -22.07
N SER A 2 30.29 23.12 -21.07
CA SER A 2 30.10 22.22 -19.93
C SER A 2 29.40 20.94 -20.39
N LYS A 3 29.85 19.77 -19.89
CA LYS A 3 29.23 18.46 -20.15
C LYS A 3 27.73 18.42 -19.83
N VAL A 4 27.27 19.30 -18.94
CA VAL A 4 25.84 19.48 -18.62
C VAL A 4 25.07 20.08 -19.80
N ALA A 5 25.63 21.07 -20.49
CA ALA A 5 24.96 21.74 -21.61
C ALA A 5 24.77 20.80 -22.81
N GLU A 6 25.76 19.94 -23.06
CA GLU A 6 25.69 18.91 -24.08
C GLU A 6 24.57 17.89 -23.79
N MET A 7 24.48 17.40 -22.55
CA MET A 7 23.41 16.46 -22.15
C MET A 7 22.01 17.07 -22.26
N VAL A 8 21.84 18.33 -21.82
CA VAL A 8 20.54 19.01 -21.89
C VAL A 8 20.10 19.19 -23.36
N THR A 9 21.04 19.56 -24.24
CA THR A 9 20.75 19.69 -25.67
C THR A 9 20.31 18.37 -26.27
N GLN A 10 21.00 17.26 -25.96
CA GLN A 10 20.62 15.93 -26.45
C GLN A 10 19.23 15.49 -25.95
N ILE A 11 18.94 15.66 -24.66
CA ILE A 11 17.61 15.33 -24.10
C ILE A 11 16.51 16.18 -24.74
N SER A 12 16.79 17.45 -25.05
CA SER A 12 15.80 18.33 -25.70
C SER A 12 15.44 17.90 -27.12
N GLN A 13 16.38 17.26 -27.84
CA GLN A 13 16.20 16.82 -29.23
C GLN A 13 15.55 15.43 -29.33
N VAL A 14 15.97 14.51 -28.46
CA VAL A 14 15.53 13.09 -28.51
C VAL A 14 14.38 12.82 -27.55
N GLY A 15 14.22 13.65 -26.52
CA GLY A 15 13.30 13.45 -25.41
C GLY A 15 13.89 12.56 -24.31
N PHE A 16 13.01 12.05 -23.45
CA PHE A 16 13.36 11.12 -22.38
C PHE A 16 12.38 9.96 -22.33
N LEU A 17 12.79 8.88 -21.67
CA LEU A 17 11.98 7.67 -21.57
C LEU A 17 10.83 7.88 -20.57
N ASN A 18 9.59 7.77 -21.04
CA ASN A 18 8.38 8.03 -20.26
C ASN A 18 8.05 6.87 -19.30
N TYR A 19 8.85 6.71 -18.24
CA TYR A 19 8.61 5.71 -17.20
C TYR A 19 7.77 6.25 -16.04
N TYR A 20 6.98 5.35 -15.46
CA TYR A 20 6.44 5.56 -14.12
C TYR A 20 7.58 5.53 -13.09
N GLY A 21 7.93 6.70 -12.55
CA GLY A 21 8.93 6.81 -11.49
C GLY A 21 8.49 6.17 -10.15
N SER A 22 9.44 6.05 -9.21
CA SER A 22 9.22 5.41 -7.89
C SER A 22 8.03 5.96 -7.11
N ARG A 23 7.73 7.26 -7.24
CA ARG A 23 6.59 7.91 -6.57
C ARG A 23 5.24 7.25 -6.85
N TYR A 24 5.07 6.60 -8.01
CA TYR A 24 3.83 5.92 -8.39
C TYR A 24 3.66 4.58 -7.68
N PHE A 25 4.74 3.94 -7.26
CA PHE A 25 4.73 2.65 -6.58
C PHE A 25 4.76 2.77 -5.05
N GLY A 26 4.78 3.99 -4.52
CA GLY A 26 4.93 4.25 -3.09
C GLY A 26 6.40 4.30 -2.66
N ARG A 27 6.65 4.91 -1.51
CA ARG A 27 7.98 4.91 -0.83
C ARG A 27 8.01 4.00 0.40
N SER A 28 6.91 3.28 0.62
CA SER A 28 6.69 2.35 1.71
C SER A 28 7.31 0.97 1.39
N ASP A 29 7.46 0.14 2.42
CA ASP A 29 8.00 -1.22 2.28
C ASP A 29 7.10 -2.10 1.41
N VAL A 30 5.78 -1.86 1.47
CA VAL A 30 4.82 -2.45 0.53
C VAL A 30 4.72 -1.57 -0.71
N LYS A 31 4.91 -2.19 -1.88
CA LYS A 31 4.79 -1.49 -3.16
C LYS A 31 3.35 -1.53 -3.64
N ARG A 32 2.82 -0.40 -4.11
CA ARG A 32 1.41 -0.28 -4.54
C ARG A 32 1.01 -1.28 -5.63
N HIS A 33 1.95 -1.71 -6.47
CA HIS A 33 1.66 -2.71 -7.50
C HIS A 33 1.36 -4.11 -6.93
N GLU A 34 1.86 -4.44 -5.73
CA GLU A 34 1.58 -5.72 -5.09
C GLU A 34 0.12 -5.80 -4.64
N VAL A 35 -0.45 -4.68 -4.17
CA VAL A 35 -1.88 -4.56 -3.88
C VAL A 35 -2.69 -4.76 -5.15
N GLY A 36 -2.31 -4.07 -6.24
CA GLY A 36 -2.96 -4.22 -7.54
C GLY A 36 -2.91 -5.66 -8.06
N LEU A 37 -1.77 -6.34 -7.92
CA LEU A 37 -1.64 -7.75 -8.28
C LEU A 37 -2.59 -8.65 -7.48
N ALA A 38 -2.68 -8.45 -6.16
CA ALA A 38 -3.58 -9.22 -5.30
C ALA A 38 -5.05 -9.02 -5.70
N VAL A 39 -5.45 -7.77 -6.02
CA VAL A 39 -6.80 -7.46 -6.52
C VAL A 39 -7.08 -8.16 -7.84
N LEU A 40 -6.15 -8.10 -8.81
CA LEU A 40 -6.31 -8.75 -10.11
C LEU A 40 -6.38 -10.29 -10.00
N GLN A 41 -5.72 -10.87 -8.99
CA GLN A 41 -5.78 -12.30 -8.69
C GLN A 41 -7.06 -12.69 -7.92
N GLY A 42 -7.88 -11.73 -7.49
CA GLY A 42 -9.04 -11.98 -6.63
C GLY A 42 -8.66 -12.35 -5.18
N ASP A 43 -7.40 -12.16 -4.78
CA ASP A 43 -6.92 -12.40 -3.42
C ASP A 43 -7.16 -11.16 -2.54
N TRP A 44 -8.44 -10.96 -2.21
CA TRP A 44 -8.89 -9.81 -1.43
C TRP A 44 -8.30 -9.79 -0.02
N ARG A 45 -8.11 -10.95 0.60
CA ARG A 45 -7.51 -11.05 1.95
C ARG A 45 -6.06 -10.58 1.94
N LYS A 46 -5.29 -10.94 0.91
CA LYS A 46 -3.95 -10.42 0.70
C LYS A 46 -3.95 -8.93 0.39
N ALA A 47 -4.88 -8.44 -0.44
CA ALA A 47 -4.99 -7.01 -0.74
C ALA A 47 -5.21 -6.17 0.53
N VAL A 48 -6.18 -6.56 1.36
CA VAL A 48 -6.44 -5.93 2.68
C VAL A 48 -5.20 -6.01 3.58
N GLY A 49 -4.56 -7.18 3.67
CA GLY A 49 -3.34 -7.36 4.45
C GLY A 49 -2.19 -6.46 3.99
N LEU A 50 -2.00 -6.28 2.67
CA LEU A 50 -0.95 -5.41 2.14
C LEU A 50 -1.20 -3.92 2.45
N LEU A 51 -2.46 -3.49 2.49
CA LEU A 51 -2.82 -2.12 2.86
C LEU A 51 -2.63 -1.84 4.35
N ILE A 52 -2.91 -2.82 5.21
CA ILE A 52 -2.62 -2.71 6.64
C ILE A 52 -1.12 -2.67 6.86
N GLY A 53 -0.34 -3.56 6.23
CA GLY A 53 1.11 -3.66 6.45
C GLY A 53 1.96 -2.69 5.63
N THR A 54 1.48 -1.49 5.32
CA THR A 54 2.17 -0.55 4.42
C THR A 54 3.59 -0.20 4.90
N ASN A 55 3.76 -0.01 6.20
CA ASN A 55 5.07 0.13 6.85
C ASN A 55 5.39 -1.16 7.61
N ARG A 56 6.53 -1.80 7.31
CA ARG A 56 6.95 -3.06 7.95
C ARG A 56 8.07 -2.86 8.96
N ARG A 57 8.35 -1.62 9.35
CA ARG A 57 9.27 -1.34 10.44
C ARG A 57 8.66 -1.79 11.77
N GLU A 58 9.49 -2.39 12.62
CA GLU A 58 9.06 -2.97 13.90
C GLU A 58 8.49 -1.93 14.88
N ASP A 59 8.87 -0.67 14.74
CA ASP A 59 8.37 0.46 15.54
C ASP A 59 7.03 1.03 15.05
N SER A 60 6.46 0.47 13.99
CA SER A 60 5.22 0.99 13.41
C SER A 60 3.98 0.30 14.02
N PRO A 61 3.01 1.05 14.58
CA PRO A 61 1.75 0.46 15.07
C PRO A 61 0.96 -0.26 13.95
N THR A 62 1.15 0.20 12.72
CA THR A 62 0.64 -0.39 11.49
C THR A 62 1.22 -1.79 11.21
N PHE A 63 2.48 -2.04 11.61
CA PHE A 63 3.11 -3.35 11.49
C PHE A 63 2.59 -4.34 12.54
N GLU A 64 2.38 -3.90 13.79
CA GLU A 64 1.76 -4.73 14.83
C GLU A 64 0.32 -5.11 14.45
N ALA A 65 -0.45 -4.14 13.95
CA ALA A 65 -1.80 -4.39 13.42
C ALA A 65 -1.78 -5.42 12.27
N TRP A 66 -0.80 -5.32 11.37
CA TRP A 66 -0.61 -6.30 10.30
C TRP A 66 -0.31 -7.70 10.83
N GLN A 67 0.53 -7.84 11.86
CA GLN A 67 0.80 -9.15 12.48
C GLN A 67 -0.47 -9.75 13.11
N ALA A 68 -1.27 -8.93 13.81
CA ALA A 68 -2.54 -9.35 14.37
C ALA A 68 -3.51 -9.82 13.26
N PHE A 69 -3.56 -9.11 12.13
CA PHE A 69 -4.35 -9.51 10.97
C PHE A 69 -3.92 -10.86 10.39
N GLN A 70 -2.60 -11.12 10.25
CA GLN A 70 -2.09 -12.40 9.77
C GLN A 70 -2.49 -13.56 10.70
N LYS A 71 -2.48 -13.33 12.02
CA LYS A 71 -2.91 -14.29 13.05
C LYS A 71 -4.43 -14.50 13.10
N GLY A 72 -5.21 -13.72 12.37
CA GLY A 72 -6.68 -13.78 12.39
C GLY A 72 -7.32 -12.98 13.53
N GLN A 73 -6.54 -12.18 14.27
CA GLN A 73 -6.98 -11.42 15.44
C GLN A 73 -7.51 -10.03 15.03
N MET A 74 -8.72 -9.99 14.44
CA MET A 74 -9.26 -8.76 13.82
C MET A 74 -9.59 -7.65 14.83
N LYS A 75 -10.04 -8.00 16.04
CA LYS A 75 -10.30 -7.03 17.11
C LYS A 75 -9.01 -6.34 17.58
N ASP A 76 -7.96 -7.14 17.75
CA ASP A 76 -6.65 -6.63 18.14
C ASP A 76 -6.07 -5.75 17.04
N CYS A 77 -6.18 -6.18 15.77
CA CYS A 77 -5.82 -5.37 14.60
C CYS A 77 -6.49 -4.00 14.61
N LEU A 78 -7.79 -3.92 14.91
CA LEU A 78 -8.51 -2.64 14.98
C LEU A 78 -8.02 -1.77 16.14
N SER A 79 -7.69 -2.36 17.28
CA SER A 79 -7.20 -1.62 18.45
C SER A 79 -5.80 -1.04 18.23
N LEU A 80 -4.96 -1.72 17.45
CA LEU A 80 -3.58 -1.34 17.16
C LEU A 80 -3.47 -0.30 16.04
N LEU A 81 -4.47 -0.21 15.15
CA LEU A 81 -4.48 0.78 14.07
C LEU A 81 -4.62 2.21 14.63
N PRO A 82 -3.74 3.15 14.25
CA PRO A 82 -3.85 4.55 14.67
C PRO A 82 -5.18 5.19 14.25
N ASP A 83 -5.73 6.06 15.11
CA ASP A 83 -6.95 6.83 14.79
C ASP A 83 -6.77 7.80 13.61
N THR A 84 -5.52 8.11 13.24
CA THR A 84 -5.16 8.90 12.06
C THR A 84 -5.46 8.20 10.73
N CYS A 85 -5.81 6.91 10.75
CA CYS A 85 -6.10 6.11 9.55
C CYS A 85 -7.56 5.60 9.55
N PRO A 86 -8.56 6.50 9.41
CA PRO A 86 -9.98 6.14 9.52
C PRO A 86 -10.40 5.09 8.48
N ASN A 87 -9.96 5.21 7.22
CA ASN A 87 -10.35 4.26 6.17
C ASN A 87 -9.84 2.84 6.45
N LEU A 88 -8.64 2.69 7.03
CA LEU A 88 -8.12 1.36 7.42
C LEU A 88 -8.92 0.77 8.57
N ARG A 89 -9.34 1.61 9.52
CA ARG A 89 -10.18 1.20 10.66
C ARG A 89 -11.57 0.79 10.17
N GLU A 90 -12.16 1.56 9.26
CA GLU A 90 -13.45 1.24 8.62
C GLU A 90 -13.39 -0.07 7.82
N MET A 91 -12.35 -0.26 7.01
CA MET A 91 -12.13 -1.52 6.28
C MET A 91 -12.08 -2.73 7.22
N ILE A 92 -11.35 -2.65 8.33
CA ILE A 92 -11.30 -3.74 9.32
C ILE A 92 -12.66 -3.92 10.02
N LEU A 93 -13.38 -2.83 10.32
CA LEU A 93 -14.72 -2.91 10.89
C LEU A 93 -15.71 -3.62 9.93
N THR A 94 -15.67 -3.28 8.65
CA THR A 94 -16.47 -3.95 7.61
C THR A 94 -16.10 -5.43 7.55
N LEU A 95 -14.81 -5.77 7.56
CA LEU A 95 -14.36 -7.16 7.57
C LEU A 95 -14.86 -7.94 8.79
N ILE A 96 -14.88 -7.33 9.97
CA ILE A 96 -15.40 -7.94 11.20
C ILE A 96 -16.92 -8.17 11.09
N LYS A 97 -17.66 -7.23 10.49
CA LYS A 97 -19.12 -7.28 10.36
C LYS A 97 -19.57 -8.31 9.32
N THR A 98 -18.94 -8.33 8.16
CA THR A 98 -19.42 -9.09 7.00
C THR A 98 -18.65 -10.39 6.78
N GLY A 99 -17.41 -10.46 7.27
CA GLY A 99 -16.50 -11.58 7.00
C GLY A 99 -15.97 -11.61 5.56
N ASP A 100 -16.38 -10.66 4.71
CA ASP A 100 -15.98 -10.59 3.30
C ASP A 100 -14.85 -9.57 3.11
N ALA A 101 -13.68 -10.06 2.72
CA ALA A 101 -12.50 -9.25 2.43
C ALA A 101 -12.67 -8.35 1.19
N ARG A 102 -13.52 -8.75 0.23
CA ARG A 102 -13.81 -7.92 -0.94
C ARG A 102 -14.64 -6.72 -0.54
N GLU A 103 -15.70 -6.93 0.23
CA GLU A 103 -16.55 -5.84 0.72
C GLU A 103 -15.77 -4.88 1.61
N ALA A 104 -14.92 -5.42 2.49
CA ALA A 104 -13.99 -4.62 3.28
C ALA A 104 -13.06 -3.75 2.41
N TYR A 105 -12.45 -4.32 1.35
CA TYR A 105 -11.61 -3.56 0.43
C TYR A 105 -12.40 -2.47 -0.31
N MET A 106 -13.68 -2.71 -0.63
CA MET A 106 -14.53 -1.75 -1.34
C MET A 106 -15.05 -0.61 -0.45
N SER A 107 -14.89 -0.71 0.89
CA SER A 107 -15.28 0.36 1.82
C SER A 107 -14.19 1.43 2.01
N LEU A 108 -13.11 1.39 1.23
CA LEU A 108 -11.98 2.32 1.31
C LEU A 108 -12.22 3.70 0.66
#